data_AF-A0A2K6GLC7-F1
#
_entry.id   AF-A0A2K6GLC7-F1
#
_cell.length_a   1.000
_cell.length_b   1.000
_cell.length_c   1.000
_cell.angle_alpha   90.00
_cell.angle_beta   90.00
_cell.angle_gamma   90.00
#
_symmetry.space_group_name_H-M   'P 1'
#
loop_
_entity.id
_entity.type
_entity.pdbx_description
1 polymer ?
#
loop_
_entity_poly.entity_id
_entity_poly.type
_entity_poly.pdbx_seq_one_letter_code
_entity_poly.pdbx_strand_id
1 'polypeptide(L)' 'MRAHALEKGFTINEYTIRPLGVTGVAGEALPVDSEKDVFEYIQWKYREPKDRSE' A
#
# COMPACT_ATOMS: atom_id res chain seq x y z
N MET A 1 -3.44 -2.04 7.82
CA MET A 1 -2.86 -1.91 6.45
C MET A 1 -2.46 -0.47 6.11
N ARG A 2 -3.39 0.50 6.03
CA ARG A 2 -3.07 1.90 5.63
C ARG A 2 -2.02 2.57 6.53
N ALA A 3 -2.09 2.38 7.85
CA ALA A 3 -1.09 2.92 8.78
C ALA A 3 0.33 2.38 8.51
N HIS A 4 0.46 1.08 8.24
CA HIS A 4 1.74 0.45 7.89
C HIS A 4 2.29 0.97 6.57
N ALA A 5 1.42 1.22 5.59
CA ALA A 5 1.83 1.84 4.33
C ALA A 5 2.49 3.20 4.57
N LEU A 6 1.91 4.04 5.44
CA LEU A 6 2.47 5.36 5.77
C LEU A 6 3.86 5.25 6.41
N GLU A 7 4.07 4.28 7.31
CA GLU A 7 5.39 4.01 7.91
C GLU A 7 6.42 3.59 6.86
N LYS A 8 5.98 2.90 5.80
CA LYS A 8 6.79 2.48 4.66
C LYS A 8 6.95 3.58 3.58
N GLY A 9 6.37 4.76 3.78
CA GLY A 9 6.44 5.86 2.83
C GLY A 9 5.46 5.71 1.66
N PHE A 10 4.32 5.07 1.87
CA PHE A 10 3.25 4.93 0.88
C PHE A 10 1.91 5.39 1.45
N THR A 11 1.05 5.91 0.59
CA THR A 11 -0.36 6.14 0.92
C THR A 11 -1.24 5.22 0.07
N ILE A 12 -2.22 4.59 0.70
CA ILE A 12 -3.16 3.67 0.07
C ILE A 12 -4.58 4.20 0.27
N ASN A 13 -5.30 4.37 -0.83
CA ASN A 13 -6.76 4.55 -0.83
C ASN A 13 -7.43 3.43 -1.65
N GLU A 14 -8.74 3.54 -1.86
CA GLU A 14 -9.54 2.57 -2.62
C GLU A 14 -9.26 2.57 -4.13
N TYR A 15 -8.49 3.53 -4.64
CA TYR A 15 -8.20 3.69 -6.06
C TYR A 15 -6.75 3.35 -6.41
N THR A 16 -5.80 3.76 -5.57
CA THR A 16 -4.36 3.76 -5.89
C THR A 16 -3.49 3.62 -4.65
N ILE A 17 -2.31 3.06 -4.84
CA ILE A 17 -1.16 3.22 -3.93
C ILE A 17 -0.19 4.22 -4.55
N ARG A 18 0.28 5.17 -3.74
CA ARG A 18 1.21 6.23 -4.18
C ARG A 18 2.38 6.32 -3.21
N PRO A 19 3.62 6.53 -3.69
CA PRO A 19 4.74 6.82 -2.81
C PRO A 19 4.56 8.21 -2.20
N LEU A 20 4.97 8.35 -0.94
CA LEU A 20 5.07 9.63 -0.26
C LEU A 20 6.51 10.13 -0.36
N GLY A 21 6.69 11.30 -0.97
CA GLY A 21 7.98 11.97 -0.97
C GLY A 21 8.36 12.49 0.42
N VAL A 22 9.60 12.97 0.57
CA VAL A 22 10.10 13.59 1.82
C VAL A 22 9.28 14.79 2.30
N THR A 23 8.51 15.41 1.41
CA THR A 23 7.59 16.52 1.70
C THR A 23 6.21 16.08 2.21
N GLY A 24 5.92 14.76 2.23
CA GLY A 24 4.61 14.22 2.56
C GLY A 24 3.57 14.35 1.44
N VAL A 25 3.97 14.82 0.25
CA VAL A 25 3.10 14.89 -0.93
C VAL A 25 3.07 13.53 -1.62
N ALA A 26 1.86 13.06 -1.96
CA ALA A 26 1.67 11.83 -2.71
C ALA A 26 2.12 11.99 -4.16
N GLY A 27 3.02 11.10 -4.61
CA GLY A 27 3.48 11.03 -5.99
C GLY A 27 2.46 10.40 -6.94
N GLU A 28 2.95 9.88 -8.06
CA GLU A 28 2.11 9.19 -9.05
C GLU A 28 1.61 7.83 -8.56
N ALA A 29 0.50 7.37 -9.13
CA ALA A 29 -0.04 6.05 -8.84
C ALA A 29 0.90 4.96 -9.35
N LEU A 30 1.23 4.01 -8.48
CA LEU A 30 2.03 2.87 -8.87
C LEU A 30 1.16 1.86 -9.65
N PRO A 31 1.74 1.13 -10.61
CA PRO A 31 1.03 0.06 -11.29
C PRO A 31 0.67 -1.05 -10.29
N VAL A 32 -0.60 -1.43 -10.28
CA VAL A 32 -1.17 -2.50 -9.48
C VAL A 32 -2.02 -3.34 -10.40
N ASP A 33 -1.61 -4.59 -10.63
CA ASP A 33 -2.34 -5.59 -11.39
C ASP A 33 -3.07 -6.57 -10.46
N SER A 34 -2.58 -6.73 -9.23
CA SER A 34 -3.17 -7.62 -8.23
C SER A 34 -3.15 -7.03 -6.81
N GLU A 35 -4.00 -7.57 -5.92
CA GLU A 35 -3.94 -7.22 -4.49
C GLU A 35 -2.56 -7.51 -3.89
N LYS A 36 -1.87 -8.54 -4.37
CA LYS A 36 -0.58 -8.95 -3.85
C LYS A 36 0.49 -7.88 -4.07
N ASP A 37 0.42 -7.14 -5.17
CA ASP A 37 1.35 -6.05 -5.49
C ASP A 37 1.30 -4.99 -4.38
N VAL A 38 0.11 -4.68 -3.88
CA VAL A 38 -0.08 -3.73 -2.77
C VAL A 38 0.65 -4.21 -1.51
N PHE A 39 0.58 -5.51 -1.19
CA PHE A 39 1.31 -6.11 -0.07
C PHE A 39 2.83 -6.07 -0.30
N GLU A 40 3.29 -6.32 -1.52
CA GLU A 40 4.71 -6.29 -1.86
C GLU A 40 5.31 -4.88 -1.74
N TYR A 41 4.61 -3.84 -2.19
CA TYR A 41 5.06 -2.45 -2.06
C TYR A 41 5.27 -2.03 -0.59
N ILE A 42 4.36 -2.43 0.28
CA ILE A 42 4.47 -2.15 1.73
C ILE A 42 5.33 -3.18 2.46
N GLN A 43 6.05 -4.05 1.75
CA GLN A 43 6.95 -5.07 2.29
C GLN A 43 6.26 -5.99 3.30
N TRP A 44 5.01 -6.35 3.03
CA TRP A 44 4.19 -7.18 3.91
C TRP A 44 3.89 -8.51 3.23
N LYS A 45 3.81 -9.58 4.03
CA LYS A 45 3.44 -10.89 3.49
C LYS A 45 1.96 -10.86 3.08
N TYR A 46 1.67 -11.31 1.86
CA TYR A 46 0.29 -11.45 1.41
C TYR A 46 -0.51 -12.32 2.38
N ARG A 47 -1.65 -11.80 2.83
CA ARG A 47 -2.65 -12.51 3.64
C ARG A 47 -3.85 -12.78 2.76
N GLU A 48 -4.42 -13.98 2.83
CA GLU A 48 -5.68 -14.29 2.13
C GLU A 48 -6.83 -13.46 2.72
N PRO A 49 -7.91 -13.17 1.97
CA PRO A 49 -9.05 -12.40 2.48
C PRO A 49 -9.62 -12.91 3.82
N LYS A 50 -9.70 -14.24 3.97
CA LYS A 50 -10.14 -14.91 5.20
C LYS A 50 -9.25 -14.64 6.42
N ASP A 51 -7.97 -14.37 6.20
CA ASP A 51 -6.98 -14.11 7.24
C ASP A 51 -6.88 -12.62 7.58
N ARG A 52 -7.75 -11.76 7.02
CA ARG A 52 -7.76 -10.29 7.23
C ARG A 52 -8.93 -9.79 8.08
N SER A 53 -9.75 -10.69 8.60
CA SER A 53 -10.82 -10.35 9.55
C SER A 53 -10.22 -10.06 10.92
N GLU A 54 -9.82 -8.80 11.13
CA GLU A 54 -9.42 -8.22 12.42
C GLU A 54 -10.59 -7.46 13.07
#